data_AF-A0A3S5BZB1-F1
#
_entry.id   AF-A0A3S5BZB1-F1
#
_cell.length_a   1.000
_cell.length_b   1.000
_cell.length_c   1.000
_cell.angle_alpha   90.00
_cell.angle_beta   90.00
_cell.angle_gamma   90.00
#
_symmetry.space_group_name_H-M   'P 1'
#
loop_
_entity.id
_entity.type
_entity.pdbx_description
1 polymer ?
#
loop_
_entity_poly.entity_id
_entity_poly.type
_entity_poly.pdbx_seq_one_letter_code
_entity_poly.pdbx_strand_id
1 'polypeptide(L)'
;MYRHEAMRVYTDKLVDVADITQASKIIDTGLHTVFAEVPESQLTAEPLLLCNFTNGLDSDKIYAEVKSIESISEILNEALANYNEQYAVMKLVLFNDAICHVLRICRILDIPRGNGLLIGTGGSGKQSLSRLAAFLCKYDVSQIILRKGYGIVDLKAHFNMLFTRAALKNMPYVFLMTDAQVADEAFLVCINDFLASGSIPGLFTEEETETIINGLRGEVKSMGFIDNNENCWNYFIDKVRKQLRVSAMAWHD
;
A
#
# COMPACT_ATOMS: atom_id res chain seq x y z
N MET A 1 12.97 15.90 3.77
CA MET A 1 12.65 14.72 2.92
C MET A 1 13.60 13.54 3.14
N TYR A 2 14.92 13.68 2.94
CA TYR A 2 15.87 12.56 3.14
C TYR A 2 15.80 11.90 4.52
N ARG A 3 15.76 12.71 5.59
CA ARG A 3 15.57 12.19 6.96
C ARG A 3 14.30 11.36 7.09
N HIS A 4 13.17 11.85 6.56
CA HIS A 4 11.90 11.11 6.59
C HIS A 4 12.02 9.76 5.91
N GLU A 5 12.58 9.71 4.70
CA GLU A 5 12.73 8.46 3.97
C GLU A 5 13.68 7.50 4.68
N ALA A 6 14.80 7.98 5.24
CA ALA A 6 15.70 7.16 6.03
C ALA A 6 15.01 6.57 7.27
N MET A 7 14.27 7.38 8.02
CA MET A 7 13.48 6.90 9.17
C MET A 7 12.47 5.83 8.73
N ARG A 8 11.68 6.08 7.68
CA ARG A 8 10.69 5.09 7.19
C ARG A 8 11.31 3.79 6.69
N VAL A 9 12.52 3.83 6.12
CA VAL A 9 13.19 2.62 5.61
C VAL A 9 13.78 1.77 6.73
N TYR A 10 14.36 2.41 7.74
CA TYR A 10 15.11 1.72 8.80
C TYR A 10 14.30 1.56 10.09
N THR A 11 13.72 2.64 10.62
CA THR A 11 13.10 2.62 11.95
C THR A 11 11.75 1.95 11.98
N ASP A 12 10.98 1.98 10.89
CA ASP A 12 9.67 1.31 10.83
C ASP A 12 9.78 -0.24 10.91
N LYS A 13 10.99 -0.81 10.82
CA LYS A 13 11.27 -2.24 10.96
C LYS A 13 11.77 -2.65 12.34
N LEU A 14 12.05 -1.68 13.21
CA LEU A 14 12.58 -1.90 14.55
C LEU A 14 11.43 -1.97 15.55
N VAL A 15 11.58 -2.82 16.56
CA VAL A 15 10.58 -3.02 17.61
C VAL A 15 10.95 -2.24 18.86
N ASP A 16 12.22 -2.27 19.24
CA ASP A 16 12.69 -1.69 20.49
C ASP A 16 12.93 -0.18 20.37
N VAL A 17 12.44 0.57 21.37
CA VAL A 17 12.59 2.04 21.44
C VAL A 17 14.07 2.45 21.50
N ALA A 18 14.91 1.65 22.15
CA ALA A 18 16.36 1.87 22.21
C ALA A 18 16.98 1.81 20.80
N ASP A 19 16.64 0.78 20.03
CA ASP A 19 17.13 0.59 18.65
C ASP A 19 16.63 1.70 17.73
N ILE A 20 15.35 2.08 17.84
CA ILE A 20 14.78 3.20 17.08
C ILE A 20 15.54 4.50 17.39
N THR A 21 15.81 4.76 18.67
CA THR A 21 16.56 5.95 19.11
C THR A 21 17.99 5.94 18.58
N GLN A 22 18.66 4.78 18.61
CA GLN A 22 20.01 4.63 18.10
C GLN A 22 20.06 4.79 16.58
N ALA A 23 19.12 4.19 15.86
CA ALA A 23 19.01 4.32 14.41
C ALA A 23 18.76 5.78 13.99
N SER A 24 17.88 6.50 14.70
CA SER A 24 17.67 7.94 14.46
C SER A 24 18.97 8.72 14.61
N LYS A 25 19.72 8.50 15.69
CA LYS A 25 21.01 9.18 15.92
C LYS A 25 22.03 8.91 14.80
N ILE A 26 22.10 7.68 14.32
CA ILE A 26 22.99 7.31 13.21
C ILE A 26 22.59 8.03 11.93
N ILE A 27 21.29 8.08 11.62
CA ILE A 27 20.74 8.80 10.47
C ILE A 27 21.07 10.29 10.57
N ASP A 28 20.78 10.90 11.73
CA ASP A 28 21.01 12.31 11.97
C ASP A 28 22.51 12.66 11.83
N THR A 29 23.39 11.86 12.42
CA THR A 29 24.86 12.04 12.30
C THR A 29 25.33 11.95 10.85
N GLY A 30 24.82 10.99 10.08
CA GLY A 30 25.14 10.83 8.66
C GLY A 30 24.68 12.04 7.84
N LEU A 31 23.47 12.52 8.08
CA LEU A 31 22.93 13.72 7.42
C LEU A 31 23.76 14.96 7.76
N HIS A 32 24.14 15.15 9.01
CA HIS A 32 25.00 16.24 9.44
C HIS A 32 26.38 16.24 8.77
N THR A 33 26.94 15.05 8.56
CA THR A 33 28.26 14.92 7.91
C THR A 33 28.20 15.30 6.44
N VAL A 34 27.11 14.95 5.75
CA VAL A 34 26.95 15.21 4.30
C VAL A 34 26.42 16.62 4.02
N PHE A 35 25.54 17.14 4.87
CA PHE A 35 24.86 18.44 4.73
C PHE A 35 25.30 19.41 5.84
N ALA A 36 26.61 19.57 6.02
CA ALA A 36 27.19 20.36 7.10
C ALA A 36 26.80 21.85 7.06
N GLU A 37 26.39 22.36 5.90
CA GLU A 37 25.91 23.71 5.67
C GLU A 37 24.45 23.93 6.12
N VAL A 38 23.69 22.86 6.34
CA VAL A 38 22.28 22.96 6.73
C VAL A 38 22.17 23.04 8.26
N PRO A 39 21.39 23.98 8.83
CA PRO A 39 21.21 24.09 10.27
C PRO A 39 20.64 22.80 10.88
N GLU A 40 21.15 22.42 12.06
CA GLU A 40 20.68 21.25 12.80
C GLU A 40 19.18 21.28 13.08
N SER A 41 18.65 22.44 13.42
CA SER A 41 17.22 22.63 13.66
C SER A 41 16.34 22.32 12.46
N GLN A 42 16.87 22.40 11.24
CA GLN A 42 16.15 22.01 10.02
C GLN A 42 16.38 20.53 9.68
N LEU A 43 17.57 20.00 9.96
CA LEU A 43 17.88 18.60 9.71
C LEU A 43 17.08 17.68 10.64
N THR A 44 16.95 18.03 11.92
CA THR A 44 16.32 17.21 12.96
C THR A 44 14.92 17.68 13.36
N ALA A 45 14.29 18.50 12.51
CA ALA A 45 12.94 19.02 12.76
C ALA A 45 11.92 17.91 13.01
N GLU A 46 11.06 18.14 14.01
CA GLU A 46 9.93 17.28 14.38
C GLU A 46 8.65 18.13 14.53
N PRO A 47 7.45 17.57 14.29
CA PRO A 47 7.21 16.18 13.91
C PRO A 47 7.47 15.93 12.41
N LEU A 48 8.09 14.79 12.11
CA LEU A 48 8.44 14.41 10.74
C LEU A 48 7.26 13.79 9.98
N LEU A 49 6.28 14.64 9.62
CA LEU A 49 5.03 14.27 8.94
C LEU A 49 5.05 14.69 7.46
N LEU A 50 5.00 13.71 6.56
CA LEU A 50 4.88 13.94 5.11
C LEU A 50 3.70 13.15 4.54
N CYS A 51 2.98 13.75 3.59
CA CYS A 51 1.94 13.07 2.83
C CYS A 51 1.73 13.72 1.46
N ASN A 52 0.92 13.11 0.60
CA ASN A 52 0.65 13.57 -0.75
C ASN A 52 -0.67 14.34 -0.93
N PHE A 53 -1.40 14.62 0.15
CA PHE A 53 -2.70 15.31 0.11
C PHE A 53 -2.74 16.52 1.06
N THR A 54 -1.59 17.15 1.30
CA THR A 54 -1.47 18.32 2.19
C THR A 54 -2.30 19.53 1.72
N ASN A 55 -2.65 19.60 0.43
CA ASN A 55 -3.45 20.67 -0.16
C ASN A 55 -4.94 20.30 -0.30
N GLY A 56 -5.39 19.16 0.27
CA GLY A 56 -6.76 18.67 0.21
C GLY A 56 -6.93 17.43 -0.67
N LEU A 57 -8.08 16.76 -0.53
CA LEU A 57 -8.36 15.42 -1.12
C LEU A 57 -8.48 15.43 -2.65
N ASP A 58 -8.95 16.54 -3.22
CA ASP A 58 -9.14 16.72 -4.67
C ASP A 58 -8.00 17.48 -5.35
N SER A 59 -7.00 17.90 -4.59
CA SER A 59 -5.84 18.60 -5.11
C SER A 59 -4.84 17.66 -5.80
N ASP A 60 -3.91 18.23 -6.57
CA ASP A 60 -2.80 17.46 -7.13
C ASP A 60 -1.98 16.80 -6.02
N LYS A 61 -1.70 15.52 -6.21
CA LYS A 61 -0.96 14.73 -5.23
C LYS A 61 0.50 15.14 -5.21
N ILE A 62 0.90 15.94 -4.21
CA ILE A 62 2.27 16.40 -4.03
C ILE A 62 2.77 15.92 -2.68
N TYR A 63 3.79 15.05 -2.70
CA TYR A 63 4.43 14.56 -1.49
C TYR A 63 5.23 15.67 -0.82
N ALA A 64 4.69 16.19 0.28
CA ALA A 64 5.19 17.38 0.96
C ALA A 64 5.06 17.27 2.48
N GLU A 65 5.77 18.15 3.17
CA GLU A 65 5.70 18.29 4.61
C GLU A 65 4.33 18.83 5.06
N VAL A 66 3.80 18.24 6.12
CA VAL A 66 2.55 18.64 6.74
C VAL A 66 2.81 19.85 7.63
N LYS A 67 1.98 20.89 7.52
CA LYS A 67 2.14 22.14 8.29
C LYS A 67 1.95 21.97 9.80
N SER A 68 0.95 21.17 10.18
CA SER A 68 0.60 20.92 11.59
C SER A 68 -0.25 19.66 11.70
N ILE A 69 -0.24 19.04 12.89
CA ILE A 69 -1.04 17.83 13.13
C ILE A 69 -2.55 18.14 13.07
N GLU A 70 -2.94 19.34 13.46
CA GLU A 70 -4.31 19.85 13.38
C GLU A 70 -4.77 19.91 11.92
N SER A 71 -3.95 20.50 11.05
CA SER A 71 -4.30 20.64 9.63
C SER A 71 -4.51 19.30 8.92
N ILE A 72 -3.67 18.29 9.22
CA ILE A 72 -3.83 16.96 8.63
C ILE A 72 -4.99 16.19 9.28
N SER A 73 -5.24 16.43 10.57
CA SER A 73 -6.38 15.84 11.28
C SER A 73 -7.70 16.25 10.64
N GLU A 74 -7.87 17.53 10.28
CA GLU A 74 -9.06 18.02 9.58
C GLU A 74 -9.29 17.27 8.25
N ILE A 75 -8.25 17.16 7.42
CA ILE A 75 -8.31 16.45 6.13
C ILE A 75 -8.64 14.96 6.31
N LEU A 76 -8.04 14.31 7.31
CA LEU A 76 -8.28 12.89 7.56
C LEU A 76 -9.69 12.63 8.12
N ASN A 77 -10.24 13.54 8.93
CA ASN A 77 -11.62 13.46 9.42
C ASN A 77 -12.63 13.70 8.29
N GLU A 78 -12.36 14.64 7.38
CA GLU A 78 -13.14 14.82 6.15
C GLU A 78 -13.12 13.54 5.30
N ALA A 79 -11.94 12.96 5.07
CA ALA A 79 -11.82 11.70 4.32
C ALA A 79 -12.58 10.55 4.99
N LEU A 80 -12.56 10.46 6.32
CA LEU A 80 -13.29 9.46 7.08
C LEU A 80 -14.82 9.67 6.97
N ALA A 81 -15.29 10.91 6.98
CA ALA A 81 -16.69 11.23 6.76
C ALA A 81 -17.13 10.78 5.35
N ASN A 82 -16.37 11.17 4.32
CA ASN A 82 -16.63 10.78 2.93
C ASN A 82 -16.63 9.26 2.75
N TYR A 83 -15.71 8.55 3.42
CA TYR A 83 -15.70 7.09 3.44
C TYR A 83 -16.99 6.52 4.03
N ASN A 84 -17.43 7.06 5.17
CA ASN A 84 -18.61 6.56 5.89
C ASN A 84 -19.94 6.85 5.16
N GLU A 85 -19.96 7.79 4.21
CA GLU A 85 -21.11 8.01 3.33
C GLU A 85 -21.21 6.95 2.23
N GLN A 86 -20.07 6.43 1.75
CA GLN A 86 -20.00 5.50 0.62
C GLN A 86 -19.92 4.03 1.04
N TYR A 87 -19.36 3.76 2.22
CA TYR A 87 -19.05 2.42 2.70
C TYR A 87 -19.59 2.18 4.12
N ALA A 88 -19.39 0.96 4.63
CA ALA A 88 -19.77 0.60 5.99
C ALA A 88 -19.06 1.51 7.02
N VAL A 89 -19.84 2.08 7.93
CA VAL A 89 -19.36 3.08 8.90
C VAL A 89 -18.23 2.54 9.77
N MET A 90 -17.08 3.21 9.73
CA MET A 90 -15.95 3.03 10.64
C MET A 90 -15.97 4.11 11.72
N LYS A 91 -16.21 3.70 12.97
CA LYS A 91 -16.11 4.57 14.15
C LYS A 91 -14.65 4.72 14.59
N LEU A 92 -13.83 5.27 13.71
CA LEU A 92 -12.40 5.47 13.94
C LEU A 92 -12.17 6.81 14.65
N VAL A 93 -11.35 6.80 15.71
CA VAL A 93 -10.89 8.03 16.37
C VAL A 93 -9.44 8.29 15.94
N LEU A 94 -9.21 9.44 15.31
CA LEU A 94 -7.90 9.83 14.76
C LEU A 94 -7.10 10.65 15.78
N PHE A 95 -6.45 9.97 16.72
CA PHE A 95 -5.42 10.56 17.58
C PHE A 95 -4.06 10.56 16.88
N ASN A 96 -3.05 11.21 17.48
CA ASN A 96 -1.76 11.48 16.84
C ASN A 96 -1.07 10.25 16.25
N ASP A 97 -1.06 9.11 16.96
CA ASP A 97 -0.43 7.90 16.43
C ASP A 97 -1.24 7.29 15.29
N ALA A 98 -2.58 7.32 15.37
CA ALA A 98 -3.44 6.87 14.28
C ALA A 98 -3.21 7.69 13.01
N ILE A 99 -3.08 9.02 13.14
CA ILE A 99 -2.70 9.92 12.04
C ILE A 99 -1.35 9.48 11.45
N CYS A 100 -0.33 9.34 12.30
CA CYS A 100 1.00 8.89 11.87
C CYS A 100 0.94 7.56 11.10
N HIS A 101 0.17 6.58 11.59
CA HIS A 101 0.01 5.29 10.94
C HIS A 101 -0.70 5.39 9.59
N VAL A 102 -1.76 6.20 9.46
CA VAL A 102 -2.43 6.43 8.17
C VAL A 102 -1.44 7.03 7.17
N LEU A 103 -0.65 8.02 7.56
CA LEU A 103 0.35 8.63 6.68
C LEU A 103 1.42 7.62 6.22
N ARG A 104 1.88 6.75 7.13
CA ARG A 104 2.82 5.66 6.78
C ARG A 104 2.21 4.69 5.79
N ILE A 105 0.96 4.27 5.98
CA ILE A 105 0.27 3.36 5.06
C ILE A 105 0.08 4.03 3.70
N CYS A 106 -0.35 5.30 3.65
CA CYS A 106 -0.49 6.04 2.39
C CYS A 106 0.85 6.08 1.62
N ARG A 107 1.95 6.41 2.31
CA ARG A 107 3.30 6.36 1.72
C ARG A 107 3.62 4.99 1.14
N ILE A 108 3.31 3.91 1.87
CA ILE A 108 3.54 2.54 1.36
C ILE A 108 2.73 2.32 0.07
N LEU A 109 1.45 2.67 0.04
CA LEU A 109 0.59 2.43 -1.13
C LEU A 109 1.01 3.23 -2.37
N ASP A 110 1.50 4.46 -2.17
CA ASP A 110 1.92 5.36 -3.24
C ASP A 110 3.30 5.02 -3.83
N ILE A 111 4.14 4.27 -3.10
CA ILE A 111 5.43 3.80 -3.63
C ILE A 111 5.20 2.70 -4.69
N PRO A 112 5.93 2.71 -5.81
CA PRO A 112 5.89 1.61 -6.78
C PRO A 112 6.16 0.26 -6.12
N ARG A 113 5.24 -0.69 -6.30
CA ARG A 113 5.30 -2.03 -5.68
C ARG A 113 5.29 -2.00 -4.15
N GLY A 114 4.73 -0.94 -3.57
CA GLY A 114 4.64 -0.78 -2.14
C GLY A 114 3.57 -1.69 -1.52
N ASN A 115 4.03 -2.82 -0.99
CA ASN A 115 3.23 -3.77 -0.24
C ASN A 115 3.59 -3.63 1.25
N GLY A 116 2.61 -3.84 2.13
CA GLY A 116 2.77 -3.63 3.57
C GLY A 116 2.48 -4.88 4.39
N LEU A 117 3.31 -5.12 5.41
CA LEU A 117 2.99 -6.01 6.51
C LEU A 117 2.79 -5.16 7.77
N LEU A 118 1.56 -5.12 8.29
CA LEU A 118 1.20 -4.32 9.45
C LEU A 118 1.19 -5.22 10.68
N ILE A 119 2.14 -4.98 11.57
CA ILE A 119 2.34 -5.75 12.79
C ILE A 119 1.84 -4.92 13.97
N GLY A 120 1.10 -5.55 14.87
CA GLY A 120 0.71 -4.94 16.14
C GLY A 120 -0.34 -5.75 16.87
N THR A 121 -0.68 -5.35 18.07
CA THR A 121 -1.66 -6.04 18.91
C THR A 121 -3.08 -5.94 18.37
N GLY A 122 -3.98 -6.75 18.90
CA GLY A 122 -5.40 -6.66 18.61
C GLY A 122 -6.05 -5.35 18.95
N GLY A 123 -7.04 -4.94 18.15
CA GLY A 123 -7.82 -3.73 18.44
C GLY A 123 -7.09 -2.41 18.17
N SER A 124 -5.82 -2.44 17.75
CA SER A 124 -5.03 -1.27 17.32
C SER A 124 -5.54 -0.56 16.06
N GLY A 125 -6.64 -1.04 15.46
CA GLY A 125 -7.27 -0.39 14.31
C GLY A 125 -6.60 -0.63 12.96
N LYS A 126 -5.61 -1.53 12.85
CA LYS A 126 -4.85 -1.82 11.59
C LYS A 126 -5.74 -1.93 10.36
N GLN A 127 -6.85 -2.69 10.44
CA GLN A 127 -7.80 -2.82 9.34
C GLN A 127 -8.47 -1.50 8.95
N SER A 128 -9.00 -0.77 9.93
CA SER A 128 -9.69 0.50 9.69
C SER A 128 -8.74 1.57 9.16
N LEU A 129 -7.51 1.64 9.69
CA LEU A 129 -6.46 2.54 9.23
C LEU A 129 -6.04 2.23 7.79
N SER A 130 -5.86 0.95 7.44
CA SER A 130 -5.58 0.55 6.05
C SER A 130 -6.71 0.87 5.08
N ARG A 131 -7.96 0.73 5.51
CA ARG A 131 -9.13 1.08 4.68
C ARG A 131 -9.20 2.58 4.42
N LEU A 132 -8.98 3.39 5.45
CA LEU A 132 -8.91 4.85 5.31
C LEU A 132 -7.74 5.28 4.42
N ALA A 133 -6.56 4.68 4.59
CA ALA A 133 -5.40 4.96 3.76
C ALA A 133 -5.62 4.56 2.29
N ALA A 134 -6.24 3.40 2.03
CA ALA A 134 -6.61 2.98 0.69
C ALA A 134 -7.58 3.97 0.03
N PHE A 135 -8.59 4.44 0.78
CA PHE A 135 -9.52 5.46 0.32
C PHE A 135 -8.82 6.78 -0.05
N LEU A 136 -7.93 7.28 0.80
CA LEU A 136 -7.09 8.47 0.53
C LEU A 136 -6.23 8.29 -0.73
N CYS A 137 -5.66 7.09 -0.90
CA CYS A 137 -4.86 6.76 -2.07
C CYS A 137 -5.70 6.48 -3.34
N LYS A 138 -7.04 6.50 -3.25
CA LYS A 138 -7.99 6.17 -4.33
C LYS A 138 -7.92 4.72 -4.79
N TYR A 139 -7.66 3.79 -3.86
CA TYR A 139 -7.72 2.35 -4.08
C TYR A 139 -9.02 1.76 -3.51
N ASP A 140 -9.63 0.85 -4.26
CA ASP A 140 -10.67 -0.02 -3.71
C ASP A 140 -10.06 -1.06 -2.78
N VAL A 141 -10.81 -1.46 -1.76
CA VAL A 141 -10.36 -2.51 -0.83
C VAL A 141 -11.04 -3.83 -1.13
N SER A 142 -10.24 -4.86 -1.32
CA SER A 142 -10.69 -6.23 -1.51
C SER A 142 -10.19 -7.11 -0.37
N GLN A 143 -11.09 -7.83 0.28
CA GLN A 143 -10.77 -8.76 1.36
C GLN A 143 -11.53 -10.07 1.15
N ILE A 144 -10.92 -11.20 1.50
CA ILE A 144 -11.59 -12.51 1.40
C ILE A 144 -12.54 -12.71 2.58
N ILE A 145 -13.59 -13.51 2.37
CA ILE A 145 -14.50 -13.93 3.44
C ILE A 145 -14.38 -15.45 3.54
N LEU A 146 -13.78 -15.93 4.63
CA LEU A 146 -13.66 -17.36 4.86
C LEU A 146 -15.05 -17.98 5.08
N ARG A 147 -15.33 -19.04 4.34
CA ARG A 147 -16.50 -19.90 4.49
C ARG A 147 -16.03 -21.35 4.57
N LYS A 148 -16.87 -22.24 5.10
CA LYS A 148 -16.54 -23.68 5.14
C LYS A 148 -16.23 -24.18 3.72
N GLY A 149 -15.05 -24.77 3.54
CA GLY A 149 -14.58 -25.28 2.25
C GLY A 149 -13.92 -24.23 1.35
N TYR A 150 -13.75 -22.98 1.80
CA TYR A 150 -12.93 -22.00 1.08
C TYR A 150 -11.48 -22.49 1.04
N GLY A 151 -10.94 -22.63 -0.16
CA GLY A 151 -9.59 -23.17 -0.37
C GLY A 151 -8.77 -22.37 -1.38
N ILE A 152 -7.66 -22.97 -1.79
CA ILE A 152 -6.70 -22.34 -2.71
C ILE A 152 -7.33 -22.00 -4.06
N VAL A 153 -8.28 -22.80 -4.53
CA VAL A 153 -9.01 -22.56 -5.79
C VAL A 153 -9.84 -21.27 -5.71
N ASP A 154 -10.54 -21.05 -4.60
CA ASP A 154 -11.30 -19.81 -4.38
C ASP A 154 -10.36 -18.59 -4.31
N LEU A 155 -9.22 -18.72 -3.63
CA LEU A 155 -8.23 -17.65 -3.55
C LEU A 155 -7.66 -17.29 -4.93
N LYS A 156 -7.30 -18.29 -5.75
CA LYS A 156 -6.85 -18.06 -7.12
C LYS A 156 -7.93 -17.39 -7.96
N ALA A 157 -9.19 -17.80 -7.83
CA ALA A 157 -10.30 -17.12 -8.50
C ALA A 157 -10.44 -15.65 -8.06
N HIS A 158 -10.23 -15.35 -6.77
CA HIS A 158 -10.22 -13.99 -6.24
C HIS A 158 -9.07 -13.17 -6.86
N PHE A 159 -7.85 -13.71 -6.89
CA PHE A 159 -6.71 -13.04 -7.52
C PHE A 159 -6.89 -12.84 -9.02
N ASN A 160 -7.45 -13.81 -9.74
CA ASN A 160 -7.76 -13.68 -11.17
C ASN A 160 -8.70 -12.49 -11.41
N MET A 161 -9.78 -12.37 -10.62
CA MET A 161 -10.67 -11.21 -10.67
C MET A 161 -9.91 -9.90 -10.42
N LEU A 162 -9.06 -9.85 -9.39
CA LEU A 162 -8.30 -8.64 -9.05
C LEU A 162 -7.31 -8.25 -10.14
N PHE A 163 -6.54 -9.20 -10.67
CA PHE A 163 -5.58 -8.98 -11.74
C PHE A 163 -6.28 -8.44 -12.99
N THR A 164 -7.39 -9.07 -13.38
CA THR A 164 -8.17 -8.68 -14.55
C THR A 164 -8.73 -7.26 -14.39
N ARG A 165 -9.31 -6.93 -13.24
CA ARG A 165 -9.84 -5.56 -13.00
C ARG A 165 -8.72 -4.52 -12.91
N ALA A 166 -7.63 -4.86 -12.22
CA ALA A 166 -6.48 -3.98 -12.07
C ALA A 166 -5.85 -3.62 -13.42
N ALA A 167 -5.63 -4.62 -14.29
CA ALA A 167 -4.94 -4.41 -15.55
C ALA A 167 -5.86 -3.99 -16.72
N LEU A 168 -7.03 -4.60 -16.87
CA LEU A 168 -7.91 -4.32 -18.01
C LEU A 168 -8.86 -3.14 -17.76
N LYS A 169 -9.28 -2.92 -16.51
CA LYS A 169 -10.20 -1.82 -16.16
C LYS A 169 -9.50 -0.63 -15.51
N ASN A 170 -8.19 -0.68 -15.31
CA ASN A 170 -7.41 0.35 -14.60
C ASN A 170 -8.00 0.69 -13.22
N MET A 171 -8.52 -0.32 -12.51
CA MET A 171 -9.10 -0.14 -11.18
C MET A 171 -8.06 -0.51 -10.11
N PRO A 172 -7.52 0.47 -9.36
CA PRO A 172 -6.55 0.21 -8.31
C PRO A 172 -7.19 -0.53 -7.12
N TYR A 173 -6.53 -1.59 -6.62
CA TYR A 173 -6.99 -2.38 -5.49
C TYR A 173 -5.93 -2.56 -4.40
N VAL A 174 -6.34 -2.51 -3.14
CA VAL A 174 -5.58 -3.07 -2.02
C VAL A 174 -6.24 -4.39 -1.61
N PHE A 175 -5.50 -5.49 -1.76
CA PHE A 175 -5.85 -6.77 -1.16
C PHE A 175 -5.48 -6.76 0.32
N LEU A 176 -6.49 -6.75 1.19
CA LEU A 176 -6.34 -6.87 2.63
C LEU A 176 -6.49 -8.33 3.06
N MET A 177 -5.53 -8.81 3.84
CA MET A 177 -5.59 -10.12 4.45
C MET A 177 -5.09 -10.08 5.88
N THR A 178 -5.82 -10.70 6.80
CA THR A 178 -5.34 -10.94 8.16
C THR A 178 -4.84 -12.37 8.31
N ASP A 179 -3.98 -12.59 9.28
CA ASP A 179 -3.60 -13.93 9.78
C ASP A 179 -4.80 -14.87 10.00
N ALA A 180 -5.92 -14.40 10.58
CA ALA A 180 -7.13 -15.18 10.79
C ALA A 180 -7.79 -15.66 9.49
N GLN A 181 -7.39 -15.09 8.35
CA GLN A 181 -7.88 -15.44 7.02
C GLN A 181 -6.94 -16.42 6.29
N VAL A 182 -5.78 -16.75 6.87
CA VAL A 182 -4.84 -17.73 6.34
C VAL A 182 -5.27 -19.11 6.80
N ALA A 183 -6.16 -19.74 6.03
CA ALA A 183 -6.68 -21.07 6.33
C ALA A 183 -5.72 -22.21 5.92
N ASP A 184 -4.80 -21.95 4.98
CA ASP A 184 -3.87 -22.90 4.39
C ASP A 184 -2.56 -22.18 4.04
N GLU A 185 -1.41 -22.81 4.30
CA GLU A 185 -0.08 -22.27 3.96
C GLU A 185 0.07 -21.96 2.46
N ALA A 186 -0.65 -22.68 1.60
CA ALA A 186 -0.69 -22.41 0.16
C ALA A 186 -1.16 -20.99 -0.19
N PHE A 187 -1.87 -20.31 0.72
CA PHE A 187 -2.29 -18.92 0.53
C PHE A 187 -1.09 -17.99 0.54
N LEU A 188 -0.15 -18.24 1.46
CA LEU A 188 1.08 -17.48 1.59
C LEU A 188 2.00 -17.71 0.38
N VAL A 189 1.98 -18.92 -0.21
CA VAL A 189 2.69 -19.21 -1.46
C VAL A 189 2.16 -18.33 -2.60
N CYS A 190 0.84 -18.25 -2.78
CA CYS A 190 0.24 -17.38 -3.82
C CYS A 190 0.59 -15.90 -3.62
N ILE A 191 0.58 -15.42 -2.37
CA ILE A 191 0.96 -14.04 -2.05
C ILE A 191 2.44 -13.82 -2.36
N ASN A 192 3.31 -14.74 -1.97
CA ASN A 192 4.73 -14.65 -2.27
C ASN A 192 5.01 -14.63 -3.78
N ASP A 193 4.34 -15.48 -4.56
CA ASP A 193 4.47 -15.52 -6.02
C ASP A 193 4.11 -14.15 -6.66
N PHE A 194 3.00 -13.56 -6.19
CA PHE A 194 2.61 -12.20 -6.58
C PHE A 194 3.63 -11.14 -6.16
N LEU A 195 4.12 -11.17 -4.91
CA LEU A 195 5.07 -10.17 -4.43
C LEU A 195 6.42 -10.24 -5.18
N ALA A 196 6.91 -11.46 -5.43
CA ALA A 196 8.18 -11.71 -6.09
C ALA A 196 8.13 -11.34 -7.58
N SER A 197 7.15 -11.88 -8.31
CA SER A 197 7.12 -11.80 -9.77
C SER A 197 5.95 -11.00 -10.33
N GLY A 198 4.86 -10.87 -9.58
CA GLY A 198 3.57 -10.37 -10.06
C GLY A 198 2.72 -11.43 -10.77
N SER A 199 3.19 -12.67 -10.86
CA SER A 199 2.51 -13.79 -11.49
C SER A 199 2.26 -14.90 -10.47
N ILE A 200 1.08 -15.51 -10.52
CA ILE A 200 0.73 -16.68 -9.69
C ILE A 200 0.56 -17.88 -10.64
N PRO A 201 1.27 -19.00 -10.42
CA PRO A 201 1.17 -20.17 -11.28
C PRO A 201 -0.25 -20.75 -11.36
N GLY A 202 -0.72 -21.00 -12.59
CA GLY A 202 -2.06 -21.55 -12.84
C GLY A 202 -3.20 -20.63 -12.41
N LEU A 203 -2.98 -19.31 -12.42
CA LEU A 203 -4.02 -18.32 -12.11
C LEU A 203 -5.04 -18.14 -13.25
N PHE A 204 -4.55 -18.23 -14.49
CA PHE A 204 -5.33 -18.11 -15.71
C PHE A 204 -5.24 -19.38 -16.53
N THR A 205 -6.35 -19.73 -17.16
CA THR A 205 -6.41 -20.71 -18.23
C THR A 205 -5.80 -20.15 -19.52
N GLU A 206 -5.53 -21.01 -20.50
CA GLU A 206 -5.04 -20.58 -21.82
C GLU A 206 -6.03 -19.62 -22.49
N GLU A 207 -7.33 -19.91 -22.43
CA GLU A 207 -8.41 -19.08 -22.99
C GLU A 207 -8.48 -17.68 -22.33
N GLU A 208 -8.37 -17.61 -20.99
CA GLU A 208 -8.33 -16.34 -20.27
C GLU A 208 -7.06 -15.54 -20.62
N THR A 209 -5.92 -16.22 -20.78
CA THR A 209 -4.66 -15.59 -21.16
C THR A 209 -4.77 -14.95 -22.55
N GLU A 210 -5.33 -15.66 -23.52
CA GLU A 210 -5.57 -15.13 -24.87
C GLU A 210 -6.53 -13.92 -24.83
N THR A 211 -7.58 -14.00 -24.03
CA THR A 211 -8.55 -12.91 -23.85
C THR A 211 -7.87 -11.66 -23.28
N ILE A 212 -7.02 -11.81 -22.26
CA ILE A 212 -6.26 -10.71 -21.65
C ILE A 212 -5.29 -10.09 -22.66
N ILE A 213 -4.52 -10.92 -23.37
CA ILE A 213 -3.57 -10.46 -24.39
C ILE A 213 -4.29 -9.63 -25.44
N ASN A 214 -5.39 -10.16 -25.99
CA ASN A 214 -6.16 -9.48 -27.03
C ASN A 214 -6.76 -8.15 -26.54
N GLY A 215 -7.17 -8.07 -25.26
CA GLY A 215 -7.64 -6.84 -24.64
C GLY A 215 -6.58 -5.74 -24.53
N LEU A 216 -5.29 -6.12 -24.42
CA LEU A 216 -4.18 -5.16 -24.21
C LEU A 216 -3.40 -4.80 -25.48
N ARG A 217 -3.56 -5.53 -26.59
CA ARG A 217 -2.82 -5.26 -27.84
C ARG A 217 -2.94 -3.81 -28.29
N GLY A 218 -4.11 -3.21 -28.16
CA GLY A 218 -4.34 -1.80 -28.50
C GLY A 218 -3.47 -0.84 -27.69
N GLU A 219 -3.43 -1.03 -26.37
CA GLU A 219 -2.61 -0.22 -25.47
C GLU A 219 -1.10 -0.43 -25.75
N VAL A 220 -0.67 -1.68 -25.94
CA VAL A 220 0.74 -2.03 -26.22
C VAL A 220 1.24 -1.35 -27.50
N LYS A 221 0.44 -1.37 -28.57
CA LYS A 221 0.74 -0.64 -29.81
C LYS A 221 0.83 0.86 -29.60
N SER A 222 -0.09 1.44 -28.81
CA SER A 222 -0.10 2.88 -28.54
C SER A 222 1.13 3.35 -27.77
N MET A 223 1.75 2.47 -26.98
CA MET A 223 3.01 2.73 -26.28
C MET A 223 4.26 2.53 -27.14
N GLY A 224 4.09 2.13 -28.41
CA GLY A 224 5.19 1.90 -29.35
C GLY A 224 5.89 0.56 -29.20
N PHE A 225 5.34 -0.37 -28.41
CA PHE A 225 5.87 -1.73 -28.31
C PHE A 225 5.45 -2.59 -29.50
N ILE A 226 6.25 -3.62 -29.79
CA ILE A 226 5.94 -4.62 -30.83
C ILE A 226 4.75 -5.46 -30.36
N ASP A 227 3.74 -5.61 -31.23
CA ASP A 227 2.53 -6.39 -30.97
C ASP A 227 2.80 -7.90 -31.01
N ASN A 228 3.33 -8.44 -29.92
CA ASN A 228 3.48 -9.88 -29.70
C ASN A 228 2.93 -10.29 -28.31
N ASN A 229 2.68 -11.58 -28.14
CA ASN A 229 2.05 -12.11 -26.92
C ASN A 229 2.89 -11.84 -25.67
N GLU A 230 4.21 -11.94 -25.79
CA GLU A 230 5.16 -11.73 -24.69
C GLU A 230 5.11 -10.29 -24.16
N ASN A 231 5.17 -9.29 -25.05
CA ASN A 231 5.08 -7.88 -24.68
C ASN A 231 3.74 -7.55 -24.05
N CYS A 232 2.64 -8.11 -24.57
CA CYS A 232 1.32 -7.93 -23.98
C CYS A 232 1.24 -8.51 -22.57
N TRP A 233 1.82 -9.70 -22.35
CA TRP A 233 1.84 -10.34 -21.04
C TRP A 233 2.73 -9.58 -20.04
N ASN A 234 3.92 -9.17 -20.44
CA ASN A 234 4.80 -8.35 -19.60
C ASN A 234 4.13 -7.02 -19.22
N TYR A 235 3.46 -6.39 -20.19
CA TYR A 235 2.68 -5.18 -19.94
C TYR A 235 1.53 -5.41 -18.97
N PHE A 236 0.79 -6.52 -19.11
CA PHE A 236 -0.25 -6.93 -18.17
C PHE A 236 0.30 -7.04 -16.73
N ILE A 237 1.38 -7.81 -16.53
CA ILE A 237 1.99 -7.99 -15.20
C ILE A 237 2.45 -6.66 -14.62
N ASP A 238 3.04 -5.78 -15.43
CA ASP A 238 3.42 -4.43 -14.98
C ASP A 238 2.22 -3.58 -14.56
N LYS A 239 1.10 -3.65 -15.29
CA LYS A 239 -0.15 -2.97 -14.87
C LYS A 239 -0.66 -3.54 -13.56
N VAL A 240 -0.74 -4.86 -13.42
CA VAL A 240 -1.17 -5.51 -12.17
C VAL A 240 -0.30 -5.03 -11.01
N ARG A 241 1.03 -5.07 -11.12
CA ARG A 241 1.93 -4.65 -10.03
C ARG A 241 1.88 -3.15 -9.72
N LYS A 242 1.44 -2.32 -10.67
CA LYS A 242 1.21 -0.88 -10.45
C LYS A 242 -0.12 -0.63 -9.73
N GLN A 243 -1.17 -1.37 -10.08
CA GLN A 243 -2.55 -1.13 -9.66
C GLN A 243 -3.00 -1.98 -8.46
N LEU A 244 -2.37 -3.13 -8.22
CA LEU A 244 -2.69 -4.03 -7.10
C LEU A 244 -1.61 -3.92 -6.02
N ARG A 245 -2.04 -3.67 -4.78
CA ARG A 245 -1.20 -3.70 -3.57
C ARG A 245 -1.69 -4.80 -2.63
N VAL A 246 -0.78 -5.36 -1.84
CA VAL A 246 -1.10 -6.25 -0.73
C VAL A 246 -0.80 -5.55 0.58
N SER A 247 -1.76 -5.56 1.50
CA SER A 247 -1.53 -5.21 2.90
C SER A 247 -1.95 -6.37 3.78
N ALA A 248 -0.94 -7.09 4.27
CA ALA A 248 -1.10 -8.19 5.21
C ALA A 248 -1.03 -7.68 6.65
N MET A 249 -1.76 -8.32 7.56
CA MET A 249 -1.79 -7.93 8.97
C MET A 249 -1.47 -9.14 9.84
N ALA A 250 -0.52 -8.95 10.74
CA ALA A 250 -0.10 -9.95 11.71
C ALA A 250 -0.22 -9.40 13.13
N TRP A 251 -0.43 -10.31 14.07
CA TRP A 251 -0.48 -10.01 15.50
C TRP A 251 0.91 -10.19 16.08
N HIS A 252 1.28 -9.26 16.95
CA HIS A 252 2.42 -9.45 17.82
C HIS A 252 1.84 -9.69 19.20
N ASP A 253 2.08 -10.88 19.74
CA ASP A 253 1.80 -11.23 21.14
C ASP A 253 2.93 -10.74 22.05
#